data_AF-A0A1J4YVF5-F1
#
_entry.id   AF-A0A1J4YVF5-F1
#
_cell.length_a   1.000
_cell.length_b   1.000
_cell.length_c   1.000
_cell.angle_alpha   90.00
_cell.angle_beta   90.00
_cell.angle_gamma   90.00
#
_symmetry.space_group_name_H-M   'P 1'
#
loop_
_entity.id
_entity.type
_entity.pdbx_description
1 polymer ?
#
loop_
_entity_poly.entity_id
_entity_poly.type
_entity_poly.pdbx_seq_one_letter_code
_entity_poly.pdbx_strand_id
1 'polypeptide(L)'
;MTFTIKDVALVSMFSLVRAAFDDWLLVSINGTVVYVGPKGGDRLETFYRKCTGTRRACDGFDPGPFVRYCATCEGSPELSTNWNIGLNINLKPFLKTGANTIFVRTIVAGYGEGAIQIRTRQLCPITCTASTDNQCQSLEARAL
;
A
#
# COMPACT_ATOMS: atom_id res chain seq x y z
N MET A 1 -5.84 6.01 -5.56
CA MET A 1 -5.45 5.60 -6.93
C MET A 1 -6.17 4.32 -7.28
N THR A 2 -6.56 4.15 -8.55
CA THR A 2 -7.17 2.91 -9.06
C THR A 2 -6.29 2.34 -10.16
N PHE A 3 -6.21 1.00 -10.25
CA PHE A 3 -5.49 0.29 -11.29
C PHE A 3 -6.17 -1.05 -11.59
N THR A 4 -5.94 -1.60 -12.78
CA THR A 4 -6.59 -2.84 -13.22
C THR A 4 -5.56 -3.96 -13.35
N ILE A 5 -5.92 -5.14 -12.83
CA ILE A 5 -5.15 -6.38 -13.00
C ILE A 5 -5.94 -7.29 -13.93
N LYS A 6 -5.34 -7.72 -15.04
CA LYS A 6 -5.98 -8.64 -15.99
C LYS A 6 -6.23 -10.03 -15.38
N ASP A 7 -5.23 -10.55 -14.69
CA ASP A 7 -5.30 -11.83 -13.98
C ASP A 7 -4.37 -11.80 -12.76
N VAL A 8 -4.95 -11.87 -11.56
CA VAL A 8 -4.18 -11.85 -10.30
C VAL A 8 -3.32 -13.11 -10.12
N ALA A 9 -3.67 -14.23 -10.78
CA ALA A 9 -2.88 -15.46 -10.73
C ALA A 9 -1.49 -15.28 -11.37
N LEU A 10 -1.38 -14.40 -12.38
CA LEU A 10 -0.12 -14.08 -13.05
C LEU A 10 0.76 -13.10 -12.25
N VAL A 11 0.22 -12.43 -11.23
CA VAL A 11 1.04 -11.55 -10.37
C VAL A 11 1.90 -12.43 -9.47
N SER A 12 3.20 -12.50 -9.75
CA SER A 12 4.14 -13.28 -8.93
C SER A 12 4.62 -12.49 -7.70
N MET A 13 4.61 -11.16 -7.75
CA MET A 13 4.96 -10.31 -6.63
C MET A 13 4.23 -8.97 -6.69
N PHE A 14 3.75 -8.51 -5.54
CA PHE A 14 3.24 -7.17 -5.34
C PHE A 14 3.52 -6.81 -3.88
N SER A 15 4.54 -6.01 -3.63
CA SER A 15 5.05 -5.78 -2.27
C SER A 15 5.29 -4.30 -2.00
N LEU A 16 4.84 -3.82 -0.84
CA LEU A 16 5.21 -2.49 -0.33
C LEU A 16 6.63 -2.60 0.23
N VAL A 17 7.58 -1.96 -0.45
CA VAL A 17 9.02 -2.08 -0.16
C VAL A 17 9.61 -0.87 0.53
N ARG A 18 8.94 0.28 0.50
CA ARG A 18 9.38 1.50 1.16
C ARG A 18 8.21 2.42 1.47
N ALA A 19 8.30 3.12 2.59
CA ALA A 19 7.46 4.26 2.92
C ALA A 19 8.36 5.43 3.37
N ALA A 20 8.11 6.62 2.84
CA ALA A 20 8.71 7.85 3.30
C ALA A 20 7.62 8.89 3.58
N PHE A 21 7.60 9.46 4.78
CA PHE A 21 6.51 10.30 5.23
C PHE A 21 6.86 11.16 6.44
N ASP A 22 6.13 12.26 6.59
CA ASP A 22 6.16 13.13 7.75
C ASP A 22 4.72 13.63 8.01
N ASP A 23 4.02 13.30 9.10
CA ASP A 23 4.46 12.60 10.31
C ASP A 23 3.93 11.17 10.39
N TRP A 24 2.75 10.93 9.84
CA TRP A 24 2.03 9.66 9.93
C TRP A 24 1.57 9.20 8.55
N LEU A 25 1.52 7.88 8.34
CA LEU A 25 1.10 7.29 7.07
C LEU A 25 0.18 6.09 7.29
N LEU A 26 -0.89 6.00 6.53
CA LEU A 26 -1.71 4.80 6.38
C LEU A 26 -1.74 4.39 4.92
N VAL A 27 -1.58 3.08 4.69
CA VAL A 27 -1.73 2.46 3.37
C VAL A 27 -2.81 1.38 3.46
N SER A 28 -3.73 1.38 2.50
CA SER A 28 -4.71 0.31 2.34
C SER A 28 -4.87 -0.10 0.87
N ILE A 29 -5.18 -1.38 0.67
CA ILE A 29 -5.44 -1.99 -0.62
C ILE A 29 -6.87 -2.51 -0.60
N ASN A 30 -7.70 -2.08 -1.57
CA ASN A 30 -9.11 -2.47 -1.65
C ASN A 30 -9.88 -2.29 -0.31
N GLY A 31 -9.58 -1.21 0.42
CA GLY A 31 -10.19 -0.91 1.73
C GLY A 31 -9.58 -1.67 2.91
N THR A 32 -8.67 -2.61 2.70
CA THR A 32 -7.98 -3.32 3.79
C THR A 32 -6.70 -2.59 4.17
N VAL A 33 -6.58 -2.19 5.45
CA VAL A 33 -5.36 -1.55 5.97
C VAL A 33 -4.21 -2.55 5.98
N VAL A 34 -3.09 -2.18 5.36
CA VAL A 34 -1.89 -3.04 5.22
C VAL A 34 -0.68 -2.48 5.96
N TYR A 35 -0.68 -1.18 6.26
CA TYR A 35 0.39 -0.52 6.98
C TYR A 35 -0.10 0.77 7.65
N VAL A 36 0.33 0.98 8.88
CA VAL A 36 0.19 2.25 9.61
C VAL A 36 1.57 2.59 10.21
N GLY A 37 2.13 3.71 9.80
CA GLY A 37 3.43 4.19 10.23
C GLY A 37 3.34 5.46 11.08
N PRO A 38 4.32 5.69 11.98
CA PRO A 38 5.46 4.82 12.27
C PRO A 38 5.16 3.77 13.35
N LYS A 39 4.04 3.90 14.07
CA LYS A 39 3.77 3.14 15.31
C LYS A 39 2.94 1.86 15.13
N GLY A 40 2.58 1.48 13.89
CA GLY A 40 1.63 0.40 13.66
C GLY A 40 0.19 0.84 13.92
N GLY A 41 -0.72 -0.14 14.02
CA GLY A 41 -2.13 0.09 14.30
C GLY A 41 -3.06 -0.33 13.17
N ASP A 42 -4.34 0.06 13.28
CA ASP A 42 -5.43 -0.36 12.40
C ASP A 42 -6.15 0.81 11.73
N ARG A 43 -5.83 2.05 12.11
CA ARG A 43 -6.49 3.26 11.62
C ARG A 43 -5.53 4.45 11.61
N LEU A 44 -5.98 5.55 11.04
CA LEU A 44 -5.29 6.82 11.11
C LEU A 44 -6.31 7.95 11.07
N GLU A 45 -6.63 8.50 12.24
CA GLU A 45 -7.70 9.47 12.46
C GLU A 45 -7.21 10.65 13.29
N THR A 46 -7.68 11.86 12.98
CA THR A 46 -7.46 13.05 13.81
C THR A 46 -8.63 13.26 14.76
N PHE A 47 -8.35 13.67 15.98
CA PHE A 47 -9.40 14.04 16.95
C PHE A 47 -8.92 15.16 17.88
N TYR A 48 -9.85 15.92 18.43
CA TYR A 48 -9.56 16.94 19.44
C TYR A 48 -9.85 16.39 20.83
N ARG A 49 -8.92 16.56 21.77
CA ARG A 49 -9.20 16.28 23.18
C ARG A 49 -10.02 17.43 23.75
N LYS A 50 -11.29 17.16 24.09
CA LYS A 50 -12.07 18.12 24.87
C LYS A 50 -11.44 18.26 26.25
N CYS A 51 -10.85 19.41 26.52
CA CYS A 51 -10.44 19.81 27.86
C CYS A 51 -11.65 19.77 28.80
N THR A 52 -11.70 18.78 29.68
CA THR A 52 -12.74 18.64 30.72
C THR A 52 -12.07 18.81 32.08
N GLY A 53 -11.69 20.05 32.42
CA GLY A 53 -11.20 20.40 33.77
C GLY A 53 -10.12 21.48 33.81
N THR A 54 -9.84 21.96 35.03
CA THR A 54 -8.86 23.01 35.40
C THR A 54 -7.40 22.52 35.38
N ARG A 55 -7.06 21.50 34.59
CA ARG A 55 -5.67 21.05 34.47
C ARG A 55 -4.90 22.11 33.68
N ARG A 56 -3.75 22.53 34.21
CA ARG A 56 -2.82 23.53 33.63
C ARG A 56 -2.51 23.37 32.13
N ALA A 57 -2.71 22.18 31.55
CA ALA A 57 -2.58 21.93 30.11
C ALA A 57 -3.71 22.53 29.25
N CYS A 58 -4.76 23.08 29.88
CA CYS A 58 -5.89 23.75 29.24
C CYS A 58 -5.89 25.26 29.53
N ASP A 59 -4.83 25.79 30.15
CA ASP A 59 -4.68 27.22 30.50
C ASP A 59 -4.28 28.04 29.25
N GLY A 60 -5.16 28.06 28.24
CA GLY A 60 -5.06 29.00 27.11
C GLY A 60 -4.38 28.48 25.83
N PHE A 61 -4.04 27.19 25.76
CA PHE A 61 -3.57 26.56 24.53
C PHE A 61 -4.51 25.40 24.19
N ASP A 62 -5.31 25.55 23.13
CA ASP A 62 -6.12 24.45 22.62
C ASP A 62 -5.12 23.38 22.15
N PRO A 63 -5.07 22.19 22.79
CA PRO A 63 -4.11 21.18 22.36
C PRO A 63 -4.55 20.78 20.96
N GLY A 64 -3.72 21.11 19.97
CA GLY A 64 -3.98 20.82 18.57
C GLY A 64 -4.40 19.35 18.35
N PRO A 65 -4.94 19.03 17.16
CA PRO A 65 -5.51 17.70 16.91
C PRO A 65 -4.51 16.59 17.24
N PHE A 66 -4.95 15.54 17.92
CA PHE A 66 -4.18 14.33 18.16
C PHE A 66 -4.44 13.30 17.07
N VAL A 67 -3.53 12.33 16.96
CA VAL A 67 -3.67 11.20 16.04
C VAL A 67 -4.02 9.95 16.83
N ARG A 68 -5.12 9.30 16.45
CA ARG A 68 -5.47 7.95 16.90
C ARG A 68 -5.10 6.95 15.82
N TYR A 69 -4.26 5.98 16.18
CA TYR A 69 -3.75 4.96 15.26
C TYR A 69 -4.16 3.53 15.63
N CYS A 70 -4.71 3.32 16.83
CA CYS A 70 -5.36 2.07 17.21
C CYS A 70 -6.54 2.34 18.16
N ALA A 71 -7.25 1.31 18.62
CA ALA A 71 -8.37 1.43 19.57
C ALA A 71 -8.07 2.30 20.82
N THR A 72 -6.87 2.20 21.37
CA THR A 72 -6.42 2.94 22.56
C THR A 72 -5.13 3.73 22.35
N CYS A 73 -4.57 3.68 21.14
CA CYS A 73 -3.27 4.26 20.85
C CYS A 73 -3.41 5.66 20.27
N GLU A 74 -2.77 6.63 20.92
CA GLU A 74 -2.81 8.03 20.56
C GLU A 74 -1.40 8.61 20.48
N GLY A 75 -1.21 9.62 19.66
CA GLY A 75 0.06 10.31 19.49
C GLY A 75 -0.13 11.79 19.16
N SER A 76 0.92 12.57 19.41
CA SER A 76 1.01 13.94 18.93
C SER A 76 0.86 13.99 17.40
N PRO A 77 0.27 15.06 16.85
CA PRO A 77 0.18 15.22 15.40
C PRO A 77 1.57 15.33 14.77
N GLU A 78 2.43 16.15 15.38
CA GLU A 78 3.84 16.35 15.05
C GLU A 78 4.72 15.34 15.79
N LEU A 79 5.61 14.66 15.05
CA LEU A 79 6.60 13.71 15.56
C LEU A 79 8.05 14.19 15.35
N SER A 80 8.26 15.34 14.70
CA SER A 80 9.57 15.96 14.46
C SER A 80 10.57 15.00 13.84
N THR A 81 10.08 14.11 12.98
CA THR A 81 10.84 13.03 12.38
C THR A 81 10.34 12.74 10.97
N ASN A 82 11.20 12.97 9.99
CA ASN A 82 11.02 12.48 8.64
C ASN A 82 11.31 10.97 8.58
N TRP A 83 10.30 10.17 8.29
CA TRP A 83 10.44 8.72 8.21
C TRP A 83 10.89 8.29 6.82
N ASN A 84 11.84 7.37 6.76
CA ASN A 84 12.25 6.70 5.53
C ASN A 84 12.54 5.23 5.84
N ILE A 85 11.51 4.40 5.69
CA ILE A 85 11.47 3.04 6.22
C ILE A 85 11.50 2.03 5.07
N GLY A 86 12.45 1.11 5.13
CA GLY A 86 12.45 -0.10 4.30
C GLY A 86 11.40 -1.09 4.80
N LEU A 87 10.53 -1.55 3.89
CA LEU A 87 9.44 -2.47 4.19
C LEU A 87 9.56 -3.74 3.35
N ASN A 88 8.83 -4.78 3.74
CA ASN A 88 8.69 -6.00 2.95
C ASN A 88 7.30 -6.62 3.16
N ILE A 89 6.26 -5.83 2.93
CA ILE A 89 4.87 -6.26 3.16
C ILE A 89 4.33 -6.85 1.86
N ASN A 90 3.97 -8.13 1.89
CA ASN A 90 3.32 -8.79 0.76
C ASN A 90 1.89 -8.29 0.61
N LEU A 91 1.63 -7.59 -0.48
CA LEU A 91 0.33 -7.00 -0.79
C LEU A 91 -0.51 -7.85 -1.75
N LYS A 92 0.07 -8.88 -2.38
CA LYS A 92 -0.63 -9.77 -3.32
C LYS A 92 -1.95 -10.33 -2.77
N PRO A 93 -2.06 -10.76 -1.49
CA PRO A 93 -3.30 -11.32 -0.95
C PRO A 93 -4.50 -10.38 -0.96
N PHE A 94 -4.27 -9.06 -1.03
CA PHE A 94 -5.33 -8.04 -1.01
C PHE A 94 -5.79 -7.62 -2.42
N LEU A 95 -5.21 -8.20 -3.46
CA LEU A 95 -5.53 -7.91 -4.85
C LEU A 95 -6.64 -8.81 -5.38
N LYS A 96 -7.33 -8.34 -6.42
CA LYS A 96 -8.31 -9.10 -7.19
C LYS A 96 -8.11 -8.92 -8.69
N THR A 97 -8.57 -9.87 -9.48
CA THR A 97 -8.74 -9.66 -10.93
C THR A 97 -9.75 -8.53 -11.16
N GLY A 98 -9.44 -7.63 -12.09
CA GLY A 98 -10.21 -6.41 -12.35
C GLY A 98 -9.67 -5.18 -11.64
N ALA A 99 -10.57 -4.25 -11.29
CA ALA A 99 -10.20 -2.97 -10.69
C ALA A 99 -9.79 -3.12 -9.21
N ASN A 100 -8.67 -2.52 -8.86
CA ASN A 100 -8.11 -2.46 -7.51
C ASN A 100 -7.86 -1.01 -7.11
N THR A 101 -7.93 -0.72 -5.82
CA THR A 101 -7.62 0.60 -5.27
C THR A 101 -6.44 0.55 -4.32
N ILE A 102 -5.57 1.55 -4.44
CA ILE A 102 -4.55 1.87 -3.44
C ILE A 102 -4.98 3.19 -2.82
N PHE A 103 -5.14 3.20 -1.51
CA PHE A 103 -5.39 4.40 -0.73
C PHE A 103 -4.21 4.64 0.20
N VAL A 104 -3.72 5.88 0.17
CA VAL A 104 -2.65 6.37 1.01
C VAL A 104 -3.16 7.63 1.68
N ARG A 105 -3.01 7.71 3.00
CA ARG A 105 -3.31 8.90 3.78
C ARG A 105 -2.07 9.29 4.57
N THR A 106 -1.71 10.56 4.50
CA THR A 106 -0.71 11.17 5.37
C THR A 106 -1.40 12.15 6.32
N ILE A 107 -1.00 12.16 7.59
CA ILE A 107 -1.30 13.27 8.52
C ILE A 107 0.02 13.97 8.81
N VAL A 108 0.01 15.29 8.63
CA VAL A 108 1.17 16.17 8.76
C VAL A 108 0.82 17.31 9.70
N ALA A 109 1.73 17.67 10.60
CA ALA A 109 1.69 18.94 11.31
C ALA A 109 2.67 19.94 10.65
N GLY A 110 2.14 20.90 9.90
CA GLY A 110 2.98 21.87 9.18
C GLY A 110 3.30 21.43 7.76
N TYR A 111 4.59 21.33 7.41
CA TYR A 111 5.05 20.90 6.08
C TYR A 111 5.44 19.42 6.14
N GLY A 112 5.21 18.66 5.07
CA GLY A 112 5.60 17.26 5.03
C GLY A 112 5.21 16.57 3.73
N GLU A 113 5.55 15.29 3.66
CA GLU A 113 5.37 14.47 2.48
C GLU A 113 4.76 13.10 2.78
N GLY A 114 4.31 12.43 1.71
CA GLY A 114 3.93 11.04 1.75
C GLY A 114 4.31 10.36 0.44
N ALA A 115 5.13 9.32 0.53
CA ALA A 115 5.55 8.52 -0.60
C ALA A 115 5.62 7.05 -0.21
N ILE A 116 5.15 6.19 -1.10
CA ILE A 116 5.32 4.75 -0.99
C ILE A 116 5.95 4.20 -2.25
N GLN A 117 6.70 3.12 -2.11
CA GLN A 117 7.24 2.36 -3.23
C GLN A 117 6.70 0.95 -3.19
N ILE A 118 6.05 0.56 -4.28
CA ILE A 118 5.56 -0.81 -4.49
C ILE A 118 6.41 -1.45 -5.58
N ARG A 119 6.90 -2.65 -5.30
CA ARG A 119 7.60 -3.48 -6.29
C ARG A 119 6.66 -4.56 -6.79
N THR A 120 6.58 -4.69 -8.11
CA THR A 120 5.68 -5.63 -8.78
C THR A 120 6.46 -6.56 -9.71
N ARG A 121 6.01 -7.80 -9.84
CA ARG A 121 6.44 -8.75 -10.88
C ARG A 121 5.22 -9.54 -11.34
N GLN A 122 5.19 -9.80 -12.65
CA GLN A 122 4.15 -10.59 -13.29
C GLN A 122 4.80 -11.67 -14.17
N LEU A 123 4.14 -12.82 -14.24
CA LEU A 123 4.43 -13.85 -15.23
C LEU A 123 3.89 -13.39 -16.57
N CYS A 124 4.67 -13.58 -17.63
CA CYS A 124 4.13 -13.45 -18.99
C CYS A 124 3.16 -14.62 -19.23
N PRO A 125 1.94 -14.36 -19.76
CA PRO A 125 1.06 -15.44 -20.19
C PRO A 125 1.81 -16.30 -21.22
N ILE A 126 1.87 -17.61 -20.99
CA ILE A 126 2.48 -18.55 -21.94
C ILE A 126 1.44 -18.82 -23.03
N THR A 127 1.39 -17.97 -24.06
CA THR A 127 0.70 -18.33 -25.31
C THR A 127 1.71 -19.04 -26.20
N CYS A 128 1.99 -20.31 -25.92
CA CYS A 128 2.81 -21.13 -26.81
C CYS A 128 1.90 -21.93 -27.74
N THR A 129 2.03 -21.70 -29.05
CA THR A 129 1.52 -22.60 -30.08
C THR A 129 2.67 -23.47 -30.57
N ALA A 130 2.57 -24.78 -30.41
CA ALA A 130 3.47 -25.72 -31.07
C ALA A 130 2.95 -25.95 -32.50
N SER A 131 3.74 -25.59 -33.51
CA SER A 131 3.52 -26.05 -34.88
C SER A 131 4.48 -27.20 -35.16
N THR A 132 3.96 -28.33 -35.63
CA THR A 132 4.79 -29.34 -36.26
C THR A 132 4.93 -28.98 -37.73
N ASP A 133 6.17 -28.96 -38.21
CA ASP A 133 6.47 -28.72 -39.61
C ASP A 133 6.96 -30.03 -40.22
N ASN A 134 6.12 -30.67 -41.04
CA ASN A 134 6.50 -31.88 -41.74
C ASN A 134 7.34 -31.54 -42.97
N GLN A 135 8.62 -31.27 -42.74
CA GLN A 135 9.62 -31.03 -43.78
C GLN A 135 9.86 -32.25 -44.71
N CYS A 136 9.31 -33.42 -44.36
CA CYS A 136 9.39 -34.64 -45.16
C CYS A 136 8.17 -34.87 -46.06
N GLN A 137 7.14 -34.02 -45.98
CA GLN A 137 5.88 -34.21 -46.70
C GLN A 137 6.06 -34.36 -48.22
N SER A 138 7.05 -33.66 -48.80
CA SER A 138 7.38 -33.76 -50.23
C SER A 138 8.06 -35.07 -50.63
N LEU A 139 8.74 -35.74 -49.69
CA LEU A 139 9.37 -37.04 -49.88
C LEU A 139 8.36 -38.17 -49.69
N GLU A 140 7.48 -38.04 -48.69
CA GLU A 140 6.39 -39.00 -48.42
C GLU A 140 5.41 -39.09 -49.60
N ALA A 141 5.10 -37.97 -50.26
CA ALA A 141 4.24 -37.95 -51.45
C ALA A 141 4.84 -38.66 -52.69
N ARG A 142 6.14 -38.95 -52.69
CA ARG A 142 6.82 -39.68 -53.79
C ARG A 142 6.91 -41.19 -53.54
N ALA A 143 6.55 -41.65 -52.35
CA ALA A 143 6.57 -43.06 -51.97
C ALA A 143 5.22 -43.78 -52.20
N LEU A 144 4.21 -43.05 -52.70
CA LEU A 144 2.91 -43.55 -53.17
C LEU A 144 2.91 -43.67 -54.69
#